data_AF-A0A2G6BDQ9-F1
#
_entry.id   AF-A0A2G6BDQ9-F1
#
_cell.length_a   1.000
_cell.length_b   1.000
_cell.length_c   1.000
_cell.angle_alpha   90.00
_cell.angle_beta   90.00
_cell.angle_gamma   90.00
#
_symmetry.space_group_name_H-M   'P 1'
#
loop_
_entity.id
_entity.type
_entity.pdbx_description
1 polymer ?
#
loop_
_entity_poly.entity_id
_entity_poly.type
_entity_poly.pdbx_seq_one_letter_code
_entity_poly.pdbx_strand_id
1 'polypeptide(L)'
;MLFPIDKTGQHIATIRYADGEVVRYGIEAISSRPSFYYGIRTVEEILEASVDLGATYDIGTSVLPKGAEQIADITRDPGTNIFRVVLKKEGAFDIRFPDNKKVDLIGISVNIQRIGSIVQINMYEDTDYHM
;
A
#
# COMPACT_ATOMS: atom_id res chain seq x y z
N MET A 1 -24.24 -5.75 2.65
CA MET A 1 -24.12 -7.23 2.50
C MET A 1 -23.29 -7.74 3.66
N LEU A 2 -23.73 -8.78 4.38
CA LEU A 2 -22.95 -9.43 5.45
C LEU A 2 -22.39 -10.75 4.91
N PHE A 3 -21.09 -10.98 5.10
CA PHE A 3 -20.41 -12.22 4.72
C PHE A 3 -20.03 -13.00 5.99
N PRO A 4 -20.77 -14.06 6.37
CA PRO A 4 -20.46 -14.84 7.58
C PRO A 4 -19.20 -15.68 7.37
N ILE A 5 -18.27 -15.61 8.33
CA ILE A 5 -17.04 -16.42 8.37
C ILE A 5 -17.14 -17.37 9.56
N ASP A 6 -17.34 -18.65 9.29
CA ASP A 6 -17.53 -19.72 10.28
C ASP A 6 -16.29 -20.60 10.50
N LYS A 7 -15.25 -20.40 9.68
CA LYS A 7 -13.99 -21.14 9.71
C LYS A 7 -12.80 -20.23 9.50
N THR A 8 -11.65 -20.65 10.01
CA THR A 8 -10.36 -20.03 9.69
C THR A 8 -9.96 -20.29 8.26
N GLY A 9 -9.16 -19.40 7.68
CA GLY A 9 -8.63 -19.56 6.34
C GLY A 9 -8.57 -18.25 5.56
N GLN A 10 -8.18 -18.35 4.30
CA GLN A 10 -8.18 -17.23 3.37
C GLN A 10 -9.40 -17.33 2.46
N HIS A 11 -10.09 -16.20 2.30
CA HIS A 11 -11.30 -16.05 1.51
C HIS A 11 -11.12 -14.88 0.55
N ILE A 12 -11.78 -14.94 -0.60
CA ILE A 12 -11.82 -13.84 -1.56
C ILE A 12 -13.27 -13.40 -1.69
N ALA A 13 -13.51 -12.11 -1.46
CA ALA A 13 -14.79 -11.47 -1.74
C ALA A 13 -14.67 -10.61 -2.99
N THR A 14 -15.72 -10.55 -3.80
CA THR A 14 -15.82 -9.66 -4.96
C THR A 14 -17.11 -8.87 -4.84
N ILE A 15 -16.99 -7.55 -4.81
CA ILE A 15 -18.10 -6.60 -4.74
C ILE A 15 -18.25 -5.96 -6.11
N ARG A 16 -19.47 -5.96 -6.65
CA ARG A 16 -19.83 -5.25 -7.87
C ARG A 16 -20.82 -4.14 -7.51
N TYR A 17 -20.42 -2.90 -7.73
CA TYR A 17 -21.26 -1.73 -7.48
C TYR A 17 -22.25 -1.51 -8.63
N ALA A 18 -23.27 -0.68 -8.37
CA ALA A 18 -24.35 -0.43 -9.32
C ALA A 18 -23.89 0.29 -10.60
N ASP A 19 -22.80 1.05 -10.52
CA ASP A 19 -22.12 1.70 -11.65
C ASP A 19 -21.22 0.75 -12.45
N GLY A 20 -21.10 -0.50 -12.02
CA GLY A 20 -20.28 -1.53 -12.67
C GLY A 20 -18.86 -1.65 -12.15
N GLU A 21 -18.43 -0.80 -11.21
CA GLU A 21 -17.13 -0.95 -10.54
C GLU A 21 -17.04 -2.30 -9.83
N VAL A 22 -15.88 -2.96 -9.93
CA VAL A 22 -15.61 -4.25 -9.28
C VAL A 22 -14.41 -4.12 -8.36
N VAL A 23 -14.63 -4.37 -7.08
CA VAL A 23 -13.57 -4.36 -6.06
C VAL A 23 -13.43 -5.76 -5.47
N ARG A 24 -12.20 -6.23 -5.29
CA ARG A 24 -11.88 -7.54 -4.75
C ARG A 24 -11.18 -7.39 -3.40
N TYR A 25 -11.52 -8.25 -2.45
CA TYR A 25 -10.94 -8.27 -1.11
C TYR A 25 -10.37 -9.65 -0.80
N GLY A 26 -9.17 -9.67 -0.23
CA GLY A 26 -8.61 -10.84 0.43
C GLY A 26 -8.92 -10.75 1.92
N ILE A 27 -9.49 -11.80 2.49
CA ILE A 27 -9.89 -11.85 3.90
C ILE A 27 -9.21 -13.06 4.52
N GLU A 28 -8.48 -12.85 5.60
CA GLU A 28 -7.83 -13.91 6.36
C GLU A 28 -8.42 -13.99 7.76
N ALA A 29 -8.99 -15.14 8.08
CA ALA A 29 -9.56 -15.44 9.38
C ALA A 29 -8.61 -16.35 10.16
N ILE A 30 -8.08 -15.82 11.26
CA ILE A 30 -7.06 -16.47 12.08
C ILE A 30 -7.66 -16.78 13.45
N SER A 31 -7.54 -18.05 13.88
CA SER A 31 -7.82 -18.43 15.26
C SER A 31 -6.57 -18.13 16.09
N SER A 32 -6.68 -17.21 17.05
CA SER A 32 -5.66 -17.06 18.08
C SER A 32 -6.18 -17.66 19.38
N ARG A 33 -5.56 -18.72 19.90
CA ARG A 33 -5.87 -19.14 21.28
C ARG A 33 -5.20 -18.14 22.23
N PRO A 34 -5.87 -17.70 23.31
CA PRO A 34 -7.15 -18.19 23.86
C PRO A 34 -8.40 -17.39 23.42
N SER A 35 -8.36 -16.60 22.34
CA SER A 35 -9.50 -15.81 21.88
C SER A 35 -10.70 -16.68 21.47
N PHE A 36 -11.90 -16.24 21.86
CA PHE A 36 -13.18 -16.81 21.42
C PHE A 36 -13.65 -16.22 20.08
N TYR A 37 -12.91 -15.27 19.51
CA TYR A 37 -13.18 -14.63 18.23
C TYR A 37 -12.04 -14.87 17.25
N TYR A 38 -12.38 -14.94 15.96
CA TYR A 38 -11.37 -14.88 14.91
C TYR A 38 -10.77 -13.48 14.82
N GLY A 39 -9.44 -13.41 14.73
CA GLY A 39 -8.78 -12.24 14.18
C GLY A 39 -9.07 -12.18 12.69
N ILE A 40 -9.58 -11.05 12.21
CA ILE A 40 -9.86 -10.83 10.79
C ILE A 40 -8.85 -9.82 10.27
N ARG A 41 -8.13 -10.20 9.22
CA ARG A 41 -7.31 -9.30 8.41
C ARG A 41 -7.97 -9.18 7.04
N THR A 42 -8.03 -7.96 6.52
CA THR A 42 -8.63 -7.69 5.20
C THR A 42 -7.68 -6.82 4.40
N VAL A 43 -7.53 -7.15 3.11
CA VAL A 43 -6.79 -6.37 2.11
C VAL A 43 -7.68 -6.13 0.91
N GLU A 44 -7.71 -4.90 0.42
CA GLU A 44 -8.36 -4.55 -0.85
C GLU A 44 -7.39 -4.73 -2.01
N GLU A 45 -7.86 -5.19 -3.17
CA GLU A 45 -7.01 -5.31 -4.36
C GLU A 45 -6.66 -3.92 -4.90
N ILE A 46 -5.42 -3.49 -4.65
CA ILE A 46 -4.88 -2.21 -5.11
C ILE A 46 -3.56 -2.50 -5.83
N LEU A 47 -3.62 -2.55 -7.16
CA LEU A 47 -2.47 -2.87 -8.03
C LEU A 47 -1.70 -1.63 -8.48
N GLU A 48 -2.33 -0.46 -8.33
CA GLU A 48 -1.76 0.85 -8.64
C GLU A 48 -2.08 1.79 -7.48
N ALA A 49 -1.08 2.54 -7.02
CA ALA A 49 -1.25 3.53 -5.96
C ALA A 49 -0.50 4.81 -6.30
N SER A 50 -0.97 5.92 -5.74
CA SER A 50 -0.28 7.21 -5.84
C SER A 50 -0.26 7.92 -4.51
N VAL A 51 0.81 8.66 -4.26
CA VAL A 51 0.88 9.61 -3.15
C VAL A 51 1.22 10.99 -3.70
N ASP A 52 0.50 12.00 -3.23
CA ASP A 52 0.79 13.40 -3.51
C ASP A 52 1.38 14.03 -2.25
N LEU A 53 2.66 14.43 -2.33
CA LEU A 53 3.34 15.09 -1.21
C LEU A 53 3.03 16.59 -1.14
N GLY A 54 2.22 17.13 -2.06
CA GLY A 54 1.83 18.53 -2.13
C GLY A 54 2.70 19.36 -3.09
N ALA A 55 2.06 20.25 -3.86
CA ALA A 55 2.67 20.98 -4.97
C ALA A 55 3.72 22.04 -4.58
N THR A 56 3.83 22.41 -3.31
CA THR A 56 4.65 23.56 -2.86
C THR A 56 5.99 23.17 -2.25
N TYR A 57 6.27 21.88 -2.06
CA TYR A 57 7.47 21.44 -1.36
C TYR A 57 8.62 21.15 -2.32
N ASP A 58 9.79 21.70 -2.02
CA ASP A 58 11.05 21.30 -2.64
C ASP A 58 11.54 20.01 -1.98
N ILE A 59 11.10 18.88 -2.53
CA ILE A 59 11.50 17.53 -2.07
C ILE A 59 12.89 17.13 -2.60
N GLY A 60 13.54 17.98 -3.41
CA GLY A 60 14.84 17.71 -3.99
C GLY A 60 14.88 16.43 -4.84
N THR A 61 16.00 15.71 -4.74
CA THR A 61 16.24 14.45 -5.44
C THR A 61 15.57 13.29 -4.72
N SER A 62 14.96 12.37 -5.47
CA SER A 62 14.46 11.09 -4.94
C SER A 62 15.46 9.97 -5.18
N VAL A 63 15.76 9.18 -4.15
CA VAL A 63 16.62 8.00 -4.22
C VAL A 63 15.80 6.75 -4.02
N LEU A 64 15.77 5.89 -5.04
CA LEU A 64 15.19 4.56 -4.95
C LEU A 64 16.24 3.56 -4.45
N PRO A 65 15.87 2.61 -3.57
CA PRO A 65 16.78 1.58 -3.14
C PRO A 65 16.98 0.56 -4.26
N LYS A 66 18.15 -0.07 -4.31
CA LYS A 66 18.46 -1.12 -5.29
C LYS A 66 17.45 -2.26 -5.18
N GLY A 67 16.90 -2.72 -6.31
CA GLY A 67 15.95 -3.82 -6.36
C GLY A 67 14.48 -3.40 -6.25
N ALA A 68 14.19 -2.12 -5.96
CA ALA A 68 12.82 -1.60 -5.95
C ALA A 68 12.13 -1.77 -7.31
N GLU A 69 12.88 -1.66 -8.41
CA GLU A 69 12.41 -1.84 -9.78
C GLU A 69 11.89 -3.25 -10.08
N GLN A 70 12.33 -4.23 -9.29
CA GLN A 70 11.82 -5.59 -9.38
C GLN A 70 10.50 -5.74 -8.65
N ILE A 71 10.22 -4.89 -7.65
CA ILE A 71 9.04 -4.92 -6.78
C ILE A 71 7.88 -4.17 -7.45
N ALA A 72 8.16 -3.00 -8.03
CA ALA A 72 7.16 -2.17 -8.68
C ALA A 72 7.77 -1.26 -9.77
N ASP A 73 6.95 -0.81 -10.72
CA ASP A 73 7.26 0.35 -11.55
C ASP A 73 6.93 1.62 -10.78
N ILE A 74 7.88 2.54 -10.69
CA ILE A 74 7.77 3.76 -9.88
C ILE A 74 8.01 4.95 -10.80
N THR A 75 7.08 5.88 -10.82
CA THR A 75 7.17 7.12 -11.61
C THR A 75 6.84 8.33 -10.75
N ARG A 76 7.38 9.48 -11.13
CA ARG A 76 7.01 10.78 -10.58
C ARG A 76 6.44 11.61 -11.72
N ASP A 77 5.25 12.17 -11.53
CA ASP A 77 4.63 13.03 -12.53
C ASP A 77 5.49 14.29 -12.73
N PRO A 78 5.90 14.61 -13.98
CA PRO A 78 6.82 15.71 -14.25
C PRO A 78 6.35 17.05 -13.69
N GLY A 79 7.22 17.75 -12.98
CA GLY A 79 6.93 19.05 -12.39
C GLY A 79 6.00 19.03 -11.16
N THR A 80 5.68 17.84 -10.64
CA THR A 80 4.84 17.67 -9.44
C THR A 80 5.54 16.83 -8.38
N ASN A 81 4.90 16.69 -7.22
CA ASN A 81 5.33 15.76 -6.17
C ASN A 81 4.40 14.54 -6.06
N ILE A 82 3.74 14.18 -7.17
CA ILE A 82 2.90 13.00 -7.25
C ILE A 82 3.75 11.82 -7.71
N PHE A 83 3.85 10.81 -6.85
CA PHE A 83 4.49 9.55 -7.17
C PHE A 83 3.44 8.48 -7.43
N ARG A 84 3.68 7.64 -8.44
CA ARG A 84 2.81 6.53 -8.81
C ARG A 84 3.60 5.23 -8.80
N VAL A 85 2.96 4.18 -8.30
CA VAL A 85 3.53 2.84 -8.15
C VAL A 85 2.59 1.84 -8.80
N VAL A 86 3.12 0.99 -9.69
CA VAL A 86 2.41 -0.14 -10.30
C VAL A 86 3.08 -1.44 -9.87
N LEU A 87 2.29 -2.36 -9.32
CA LEU A 87 2.76 -3.61 -8.75
C LEU A 87 3.46 -4.51 -9.78
N LYS A 88 4.58 -5.15 -9.38
CA LYS A 88 5.14 -6.32 -10.08
C LYS A 88 5.17 -7.57 -9.20
N LYS A 89 5.72 -7.47 -8.00
CA LYS A 89 5.83 -8.59 -7.04
C LYS A 89 5.72 -8.08 -5.60
N GLU A 90 5.56 -9.00 -4.66
CA GLU A 90 5.56 -8.66 -3.23
C GLU A 90 6.90 -8.08 -2.77
N GLY A 91 6.83 -7.22 -1.76
CA GLY A 91 7.98 -6.64 -1.12
C GLY A 91 7.65 -5.31 -0.46
N ALA A 92 8.68 -4.70 0.12
CA ALA A 92 8.61 -3.37 0.68
C ALA A 92 9.90 -2.62 0.34
N PHE A 93 9.78 -1.30 0.18
CA PHE A 93 10.92 -0.42 -0.05
C PHE A 93 10.56 1.01 0.32
N ASP A 94 11.57 1.83 0.62
CA ASP A 94 11.40 3.25 0.92
C ASP A 94 12.08 4.10 -0.15
N ILE A 95 11.35 5.06 -0.72
CA ILE A 95 11.91 6.12 -1.54
C ILE A 95 12.39 7.21 -0.59
N ARG A 96 13.68 7.56 -0.62
CA ARG A 96 14.27 8.55 0.30
C ARG A 96 14.47 9.90 -0.37
N PHE A 97 14.31 10.98 0.39
CA PHE A 97 14.53 12.35 -0.08
C PHE A 97 15.66 13.03 0.72
N PRO A 98 16.95 12.75 0.40
CA PRO A 98 18.08 13.23 1.21
C PRO A 98 18.24 14.75 1.23
N ASP A 99 17.82 15.44 0.16
CA ASP A 99 18.01 16.89 -0.03
C ASP A 99 16.74 17.69 0.30
N ASN A 100 15.73 17.05 0.89
CA ASN A 100 14.45 17.69 1.11
C ASN A 100 14.53 18.76 2.21
N LYS A 101 13.77 19.84 2.05
CA LYS A 101 13.76 20.97 3.00
C LYS A 101 12.63 20.91 4.02
N LYS A 102 11.79 19.87 3.97
CA LYS A 102 10.65 19.69 4.86
C LYS A 102 11.15 18.92 6.09
N VAL A 103 11.13 19.58 7.24
CA VAL A 103 11.84 19.14 8.44
C VAL A 103 11.43 17.71 8.85
N ASP A 104 10.15 17.38 8.70
CA ASP A 104 9.56 16.10 9.08
C ASP A 104 9.53 15.05 7.95
N LEU A 105 9.85 15.40 6.71
CA LEU A 105 9.74 14.45 5.58
C LEU A 105 11.04 13.65 5.43
N ILE A 106 10.93 12.32 5.46
CA ILE A 106 12.05 11.42 5.20
C ILE A 106 11.93 10.81 3.79
N GLY A 107 10.71 10.49 3.37
CA GLY A 107 10.51 9.68 2.18
C GLY A 107 9.07 9.30 1.89
N ILE A 108 8.94 8.23 1.10
CA ILE A 108 7.70 7.49 0.89
C ILE A 108 7.99 6.03 1.21
N SER A 109 7.19 5.43 2.08
CA SER A 109 7.23 3.98 2.29
C SER A 109 6.22 3.30 1.38
N VAL A 110 6.67 2.25 0.70
CA VAL A 110 5.85 1.38 -0.14
C VAL A 110 5.89 -0.02 0.45
N ASN A 111 4.72 -0.58 0.77
CA ASN A 111 4.57 -1.92 1.31
C ASN A 111 3.47 -2.67 0.58
N ILE A 112 3.81 -3.85 0.04
CA ILE A 112 2.87 -4.68 -0.70
C ILE A 112 2.42 -5.84 0.17
N GLN A 113 1.12 -5.89 0.43
CA GLN A 113 0.47 -6.93 1.22
C GLN A 113 -0.26 -7.92 0.31
N ARG A 114 -0.34 -9.19 0.72
CA ARG A 114 -1.12 -10.22 0.02
C ARG A 114 -1.95 -11.06 0.98
N ILE A 115 -3.15 -11.45 0.52
CA ILE A 115 -3.94 -12.57 1.03
C ILE A 115 -4.42 -13.37 -0.18
N GLY A 116 -4.00 -14.63 -0.30
CA GLY A 116 -4.30 -15.46 -1.47
C GLY A 116 -3.81 -14.82 -2.77
N SER A 117 -4.71 -14.63 -3.74
CA SER A 117 -4.39 -13.93 -5.00
C SER A 117 -4.58 -12.41 -4.94
N ILE A 118 -5.08 -11.86 -3.83
CA ILE A 118 -5.36 -10.43 -3.68
C ILE A 118 -4.11 -9.72 -3.16
N VAL A 119 -3.75 -8.62 -3.83
CA VAL A 119 -2.58 -7.82 -3.50
C VAL A 119 -2.97 -6.36 -3.29
N GLN A 120 -2.40 -5.74 -2.27
CA GLN A 120 -2.61 -4.34 -1.93
C GLN A 120 -1.27 -3.60 -1.88
N ILE A 121 -1.10 -2.57 -2.69
CA ILE A 121 -0.06 -1.56 -2.47
C ILE A 121 -0.54 -0.62 -1.37
N ASN A 122 0.24 -0.51 -0.30
CA ASN A 122 0.15 0.57 0.67
C ASN A 122 1.31 1.53 0.41
N MET A 123 0.99 2.80 0.18
CA MET A 123 1.95 3.85 -0.11
C MET A 123 1.60 5.06 0.73
N TYR A 124 2.55 5.56 1.52
CA TYR A 124 2.33 6.68 2.42
C TYR A 124 3.60 7.51 2.61
N GLU A 125 3.41 8.78 2.95
CA GLU A 125 4.48 9.67 3.37
C GLU A 125 5.17 9.12 4.63
N ASP A 126 6.50 9.02 4.59
CA ASP A 126 7.33 8.62 5.73
C ASP A 126 7.86 9.88 6.41
N THR A 127 7.42 10.12 7.65
CA THR A 127 7.73 11.32 8.42
C THR A 127 8.41 11.01 9.75
N ASP A 128 9.44 11.79 10.11
CA ASP A 128 10.07 11.72 11.44
C ASP A 128 9.26 12.51 12.47
N TYR A 129 8.63 11.80 13.40
CA TYR A 129 7.88 12.41 14.50
C TYR A 129 8.73 12.69 15.75
N HIS A 130 10.04 12.44 15.73
CA HIS A 130 10.92 12.56 16.90
C HIS A 130 11.74 13.87 16.96
N MET A 131 11.32 14.91 16.24
CA MET A 131 11.99 16.22 16.25
C MET A 131 11.58 17.12 17.40
#